data_AF-A0A3S4ZD97-F1
#
_entry.id   AF-A0A3S4ZD97-F1
#
_cell.length_a   1.000
_cell.length_b   1.000
_cell.length_c   1.000
_cell.angle_alpha   90.00
_cell.angle_beta   90.00
_cell.angle_gamma   90.00
#
_symmetry.space_group_name_H-M   'P 1'
#
loop_
_entity.id
_entity.type
_entity.pdbx_description
1 polymer ?
#
loop_
_entity_poly.entity_id
_entity_poly.type
_entity_poly.pdbx_seq_one_letter_code
_entity_poly.pdbx_strand_id
1 'polypeptide(L)'
;MKRRLETLVYEHVSRALFKADRLTFALHLVRCLRPETIEDREWAFFVGILANDFPQSQNEVPSWIEPDRSKAYCLLQSNLPKLLSRLSLDDGTGASVWRQWLASADLQLAPPQSVAVETDSRQRLAERGKTREWANDKSPPGSAFQQLLIVQALRPDRLYMAMMNFACQNLGKRYEC
;
A
#
# COMPACT_ATOMS: atom_id res chain seq x y z
N MET A 1 22.32 -11.47 10.97
CA MET A 1 23.26 -11.38 9.82
C MET A 1 22.57 -11.04 8.50
N LYS A 2 21.48 -11.73 8.10
CA LYS A 2 20.78 -11.52 6.81
C LYS A 2 20.46 -10.04 6.47
N ARG A 3 19.81 -9.29 7.38
CA ARG A 3 19.43 -7.88 7.14
C ARG A 3 20.61 -6.94 6.88
N ARG A 4 21.78 -7.17 7.51
CA ARG A 4 22.96 -6.29 7.32
C ARG A 4 23.53 -6.44 5.91
N LEU A 5 23.51 -7.66 5.35
CA LEU A 5 23.93 -7.90 3.98
C LEU A 5 22.94 -7.26 2.99
N GLU A 6 21.63 -7.42 3.21
CA GLU A 6 20.58 -6.78 2.39
C GLU A 6 20.78 -5.26 2.31
N THR A 7 21.04 -4.62 3.45
CA THR A 7 21.34 -3.18 3.52
C THR A 7 22.62 -2.81 2.76
N LEU A 8 23.70 -3.56 2.95
CA LEU A 8 24.98 -3.27 2.29
C LEU A 8 24.89 -3.40 0.77
N VAL A 9 24.19 -4.43 0.27
CA VAL A 9 23.95 -4.62 -1.16
C VAL A 9 23.15 -3.45 -1.71
N TYR A 10 22.06 -3.06 -1.04
CA TYR A 10 21.27 -1.91 -1.47
C TYR A 10 22.10 -0.61 -1.52
N GLU A 11 22.87 -0.31 -0.48
CA GLU A 11 23.72 0.89 -0.41
C GLU A 11 24.82 0.92 -1.47
N HIS A 12 25.37 -0.23 -1.83
CA HIS A 12 26.41 -0.31 -2.84
C HIS A 12 25.83 -0.12 -4.25
N VAL A 13 24.74 -0.83 -4.56
CA VAL A 13 24.08 -0.74 -5.87
C VAL A 13 23.42 0.63 -6.07
N SER A 14 22.77 1.20 -5.04
CA SER A 14 22.12 2.51 -5.14
C SER A 14 23.07 3.69 -5.42
N ARG A 15 24.37 3.56 -5.07
CA ARG A 15 25.41 4.54 -5.44
C ARG A 15 25.72 4.54 -6.94
N ALA A 16 25.50 3.43 -7.63
CA ALA A 16 25.70 3.30 -9.07
C ALA A 16 24.42 3.58 -9.89
N LEU A 17 23.27 3.77 -9.22
CA LEU A 17 21.98 4.04 -9.87
C LEU A 17 21.62 5.52 -9.85
N PHE A 18 20.91 5.97 -10.90
CA PHE A 18 20.29 7.29 -10.91
C PHE A 18 19.23 7.41 -9.82
N LYS A 19 18.99 8.64 -9.34
CA LYS A 19 18.00 8.91 -8.28
C LYS A 19 16.61 8.35 -8.60
N ALA A 20 16.18 8.45 -9.86
CA ALA A 20 14.88 7.97 -10.32
C ALA A 20 14.74 6.44 -10.22
N ASP A 21 15.84 5.70 -10.38
CA ASP A 21 15.79 4.23 -10.46
C ASP A 21 15.91 3.55 -9.09
N ARG A 22 16.34 4.28 -8.06
CA ARG A 22 16.58 3.72 -6.72
C ARG A 22 15.34 3.09 -6.12
N LEU A 23 14.18 3.75 -6.27
CA LEU A 23 12.92 3.24 -5.71
C LEU A 23 12.46 1.98 -6.44
N THR A 24 12.54 1.97 -7.77
CA THR A 24 12.21 0.80 -8.59
C THR A 24 13.11 -0.38 -8.23
N PHE A 25 14.41 -0.14 -8.10
CA PHE A 25 15.37 -1.15 -7.66
C PHE A 25 15.06 -1.66 -6.26
N ALA A 26 14.76 -0.78 -5.31
CA ALA A 26 14.41 -1.16 -3.94
C ALA A 26 13.20 -2.10 -3.91
N LEU A 27 12.15 -1.82 -4.69
CA LEU A 27 10.97 -2.67 -4.77
C LEU A 27 11.26 -4.04 -5.37
N HIS A 28 12.03 -4.09 -6.46
CA HIS A 28 12.46 -5.36 -7.06
C HIS A 28 13.32 -6.17 -6.09
N LEU A 29 14.22 -5.52 -5.36
CA LEU A 29 15.04 -6.16 -4.34
C LEU A 29 14.18 -6.76 -3.22
N VAL A 30 13.16 -6.04 -2.74
CA VAL A 30 12.21 -6.58 -1.74
C VAL A 30 11.51 -7.82 -2.27
N ARG A 31 11.03 -7.81 -3.52
CA ARG A 31 10.40 -8.98 -4.15
C ARG A 31 11.35 -10.17 -4.21
N CYS A 32 12.60 -9.96 -4.63
CA CYS A 32 13.60 -11.04 -4.70
C CYS A 32 13.96 -11.61 -3.33
N LEU A 33 13.94 -10.78 -2.28
CA LEU A 33 14.29 -11.20 -0.92
C LEU A 33 13.14 -11.88 -0.17
N ARG A 34 11.89 -11.59 -0.57
CA ARG A 34 10.66 -12.04 0.09
C ARG A 34 9.56 -12.41 -0.92
N PRO A 35 9.79 -13.38 -1.81
CA PRO A 35 8.79 -13.80 -2.80
C PRO A 35 7.50 -14.32 -2.15
N GLU A 36 7.54 -14.80 -0.90
CA GLU A 36 6.38 -15.28 -0.16
C GLU A 36 5.39 -14.19 0.27
N THR A 37 5.83 -12.92 0.28
CA THR A 37 5.02 -11.78 0.77
C THR A 37 4.24 -11.05 -0.32
N ILE A 38 4.64 -11.25 -1.57
CA ILE A 38 4.10 -10.59 -2.76
C ILE A 38 3.69 -11.69 -3.73
N GLU A 39 2.38 -11.83 -3.98
CA GLU A 39 1.91 -12.79 -4.97
C GLU A 39 2.30 -12.33 -6.39
N ASP A 40 2.64 -13.26 -7.29
CA ASP A 40 3.03 -12.91 -8.67
C ASP A 40 1.93 -12.15 -9.41
N ARG A 41 0.66 -12.48 -9.15
CA ARG A 41 -0.50 -11.79 -9.73
C ARG A 41 -0.64 -10.36 -9.19
N GLU A 42 -0.43 -10.18 -7.88
CA GLU A 42 -0.42 -8.86 -7.24
C GLU A 42 0.69 -7.98 -7.82
N TRP A 43 1.89 -8.55 -8.03
CA TRP A 43 3.00 -7.83 -8.65
C TRP A 43 2.74 -7.50 -10.13
N ALA A 44 2.18 -8.44 -10.89
CA ALA A 44 1.84 -8.21 -12.30
C ALA A 44 0.77 -7.11 -12.45
N PHE A 45 -0.17 -7.01 -11.50
CA PHE A 45 -1.09 -5.89 -11.40
C PHE A 45 -0.35 -4.59 -11.06
N PHE A 46 0.52 -4.60 -10.05
CA PHE A 46 1.30 -3.42 -9.64
C PHE A 46 2.12 -2.79 -10.77
N VAL A 47 2.83 -3.62 -11.54
CA VAL A 47 3.65 -3.18 -12.68
C VAL A 47 2.80 -2.75 -13.88
N GLY A 48 1.50 -3.05 -13.89
CA GLY A 48 0.58 -2.70 -14.97
C GLY A 48 0.54 -3.71 -16.12
N ILE A 49 1.09 -4.90 -15.95
CA ILE A 49 1.03 -5.98 -16.95
C ILE A 49 -0.43 -6.44 -17.12
N LEU A 50 -1.19 -6.50 -16.02
CA LEU A 50 -2.60 -6.91 -16.01
C LEU A 50 -3.59 -5.76 -16.29
N ALA A 51 -3.11 -4.54 -16.55
CA ALA A 51 -3.98 -3.36 -16.74
C ALA A 51 -4.67 -3.32 -18.11
N ASN A 52 -4.32 -4.22 -19.03
CA ASN A 52 -4.91 -4.29 -20.37
C ASN A 52 -6.18 -5.15 -20.45
N ASP A 53 -6.44 -5.99 -19.45
CA ASP A 53 -7.60 -6.89 -19.43
C ASP A 53 -8.81 -6.18 -18.81
N PHE A 54 -9.38 -5.22 -19.54
CA PHE A 54 -10.62 -4.57 -19.13
C PHE A 54 -11.81 -5.53 -19.30
N PRO A 55 -12.52 -5.91 -18.22
CA PRO A 55 -13.81 -6.57 -18.38
C PRO A 55 -14.79 -5.58 -19.04
N GLN A 56 -15.36 -5.95 -20.18
CA GLN A 56 -16.35 -5.14 -20.91
C GLN A 56 -17.67 -4.96 -20.12
N SER A 57 -17.89 -5.77 -19.08
CA SER A 57 -19.03 -5.64 -18.17
C SER A 57 -18.77 -4.54 -17.14
N GLN A 58 -19.64 -3.54 -17.13
CA GLN A 58 -19.77 -2.56 -16.05
C GLN A 58 -20.08 -3.32 -14.75
N ASN A 59 -19.06 -3.74 -14.02
CA ASN A 59 -19.26 -4.15 -12.64
C ASN A 59 -19.82 -2.95 -11.87
N GLU A 60 -20.72 -3.19 -10.94
CA GLU A 60 -21.35 -2.17 -10.10
C GLU A 60 -20.25 -1.40 -9.34
N VAL A 61 -19.86 -0.25 -9.87
CA VAL A 61 -18.90 0.65 -9.20
C VAL A 61 -19.69 1.40 -8.14
N PRO A 62 -19.25 1.36 -6.87
CA PRO A 62 -19.90 2.12 -5.82
C PRO A 62 -19.96 3.62 -6.14
N SER A 63 -21.09 4.25 -5.84
CA SER A 63 -21.38 5.66 -6.19
C SER A 63 -20.41 6.68 -5.60
N TRP A 64 -19.60 6.28 -4.61
CA TRP A 64 -18.61 7.11 -3.95
C TRP A 64 -17.23 7.13 -4.63
N ILE A 65 -17.00 6.24 -5.59
CA ILE A 65 -15.75 6.20 -6.35
C ILE A 65 -15.88 7.19 -7.51
N GLU A 66 -14.88 8.07 -7.62
CA GLU A 66 -14.85 9.02 -8.73
C GLU A 66 -14.76 8.32 -10.08
N PRO A 67 -15.39 8.89 -11.13
CA PRO A 67 -15.45 8.27 -12.45
C PRO A 67 -14.06 8.06 -13.07
N ASP A 68 -13.06 8.89 -12.72
CA ASP A 68 -11.68 8.72 -13.17
C ASP A 68 -11.00 7.47 -12.58
N ARG A 69 -11.44 7.06 -11.38
CA ARG A 69 -10.92 5.91 -10.62
C ARG A 69 -11.73 4.63 -10.86
N SER A 70 -12.89 4.73 -11.51
CA SER A 70 -13.75 3.59 -11.85
C SER A 70 -13.00 2.49 -12.63
N LYS A 71 -12.14 2.88 -13.58
CA LYS A 71 -11.31 1.96 -14.37
C LYS A 71 -10.36 1.14 -13.50
N ALA A 72 -9.63 1.82 -12.60
CA ALA A 72 -8.71 1.17 -11.69
C ALA A 72 -9.43 0.23 -10.70
N TYR A 73 -10.62 0.63 -10.25
CA TYR A 73 -11.49 -0.21 -9.43
C TYR A 73 -11.93 -1.49 -10.16
N CYS A 74 -12.41 -1.38 -11.40
CA CYS A 74 -12.80 -2.54 -12.20
C CYS A 74 -11.63 -3.49 -12.48
N LEU A 75 -10.43 -2.96 -12.73
CA LEU A 75 -9.22 -3.77 -12.87
C LEU A 75 -8.85 -4.48 -11.57
N LEU A 76 -8.99 -3.81 -10.42
CA LEU A 76 -8.75 -4.42 -9.12
C LEU A 76 -9.80 -5.50 -8.82
N GLN A 77 -11.06 -5.30 -9.23
CA GLN A 77 -12.14 -6.28 -9.06
C GLN A 77 -11.97 -7.54 -9.91
N SER A 78 -11.58 -7.38 -11.17
CA SER A 78 -11.34 -8.50 -12.08
C SER A 78 -10.11 -9.30 -11.70
N ASN A 79 -9.02 -8.63 -11.30
CA ASN A 79 -7.74 -9.30 -11.04
C ASN A 79 -7.55 -9.74 -9.59
N LEU A 80 -8.13 -9.02 -8.62
CA LEU A 80 -7.93 -9.24 -7.18
C LEU A 80 -9.27 -9.27 -6.41
N PRO A 81 -10.23 -10.14 -6.79
CA PRO A 81 -11.54 -10.20 -6.12
C PRO A 81 -11.44 -10.58 -4.64
N LYS A 82 -10.46 -11.42 -4.28
CA LYS A 82 -10.16 -11.81 -2.89
C LYS A 82 -9.73 -10.63 -2.01
N LEU A 83 -9.09 -9.63 -2.61
CA LEU A 83 -8.68 -8.42 -1.90
C LEU A 83 -9.90 -7.53 -1.65
N LEU A 84 -10.79 -7.39 -2.63
CA LEU A 84 -12.03 -6.62 -2.46
C LEU A 84 -12.97 -7.19 -1.42
N SER A 85 -13.17 -8.51 -1.43
CA SER A 85 -14.00 -9.17 -0.40
C SER A 85 -13.46 -8.95 1.02
N ARG A 86 -12.15 -8.71 1.14
CA ARG A 86 -11.49 -8.39 2.41
C ARG A 86 -11.45 -6.90 2.75
N LEU A 87 -11.88 -6.00 1.86
CA LEU A 87 -11.89 -4.56 2.10
C LEU A 87 -13.30 -4.04 2.36
N SER A 88 -14.33 -4.86 2.09
CA SER A 88 -15.75 -4.56 2.30
C SER A 88 -16.10 -3.14 1.86
N LEU A 89 -15.91 -2.88 0.56
CA LEU A 89 -16.17 -1.59 -0.09
C LEU A 89 -17.66 -1.31 -0.34
N ASP A 90 -18.54 -1.98 0.43
CA ASP A 90 -19.99 -1.82 0.35
C ASP A 90 -20.43 -0.40 0.73
N ASP A 91 -21.55 0.02 0.14
CA ASP A 91 -22.18 1.35 0.31
C ASP A 91 -22.62 1.69 1.75
N GLY A 92 -22.44 0.78 2.70
CA GLY A 92 -22.74 0.97 4.12
C GLY A 92 -21.68 1.79 4.89
N THR A 93 -21.46 1.43 6.15
CA THR A 93 -20.52 2.12 7.06
C THR A 93 -19.06 2.09 6.62
N GLY A 94 -18.67 1.16 5.73
CA GLY A 94 -17.34 1.11 5.14
C GLY A 94 -17.06 2.31 4.22
N ALA A 95 -18.04 2.71 3.40
CA ALA A 95 -17.87 3.78 2.42
C ALA A 95 -17.52 5.14 3.05
N SER A 96 -18.02 5.45 4.25
CA SER A 96 -17.69 6.72 4.94
C SER A 96 -16.22 6.77 5.37
N VAL A 97 -15.66 5.65 5.82
CA VAL A 97 -14.25 5.54 6.22
C VAL A 97 -13.33 5.69 5.02
N TRP A 98 -13.67 5.04 3.90
CA TRP A 98 -12.94 5.18 2.64
C TRP A 98 -13.05 6.59 2.05
N ARG A 99 -14.23 7.22 2.09
CA ARG A 99 -14.41 8.63 1.70
C ARG A 99 -13.58 9.58 2.55
N GLN A 100 -13.57 9.40 3.87
CA GLN A 100 -12.76 10.21 4.77
C GLN A 100 -11.27 10.03 4.48
N TRP A 101 -10.82 8.81 4.24
CA TRP A 101 -9.44 8.55 3.85
C TRP A 101 -9.10 9.20 2.50
N LEU A 102 -9.97 9.11 1.49
CA LEU A 102 -9.79 9.76 0.19
C LEU A 102 -9.68 11.28 0.33
N ALA A 103 -10.55 11.88 1.15
CA ALA A 103 -10.59 13.32 1.41
C ALA A 103 -9.46 13.81 2.34
N SER A 104 -8.82 12.92 3.10
CA SER A 104 -7.76 13.31 4.03
C SER A 104 -6.54 13.88 3.29
N ALA A 105 -6.09 15.08 3.67
CA ALA A 105 -4.84 15.67 3.15
C ALA A 105 -3.57 15.01 3.73
N ASP A 106 -3.71 14.22 4.80
CA ASP A 106 -2.58 13.63 5.51
C ASP A 106 -1.93 12.49 4.72
N LEU A 107 -0.79 12.77 4.09
CA LEU A 107 0.02 11.85 3.29
C LEU A 107 0.50 10.60 4.07
N GLN A 108 0.38 10.60 5.39
CA GLN A 108 0.82 9.51 6.26
C GLN A 108 -0.30 8.57 6.70
N LEU A 109 -1.56 8.86 6.32
CA LEU A 109 -2.69 8.03 6.71
C LEU A 109 -2.72 6.73 5.89
N ALA A 110 -2.49 5.60 6.55
CA ALA A 110 -2.64 4.27 5.95
C ALA A 110 -4.10 4.04 5.49
N PRO A 111 -4.33 3.26 4.42
CA PRO A 111 -5.68 2.93 3.99
C PRO A 111 -6.45 2.23 5.12
N PRO A 112 -7.74 2.54 5.31
CA PRO A 112 -8.54 1.92 6.34
C PRO A 112 -8.67 0.42 6.06
N GLN A 113 -8.27 -0.41 7.01
CA GLN A 113 -8.48 -1.85 6.90
C GLN A 113 -9.92 -2.14 7.32
N SER A 114 -10.66 -2.97 6.57
CA SER A 114 -12.01 -3.34 7.00
C SER A 114 -11.92 -4.06 8.35
N VAL A 115 -12.45 -3.41 9.37
CA VAL A 115 -12.87 -3.98 10.66
C VAL A 115 -11.83 -4.89 11.34
N ALA A 116 -10.77 -4.28 11.89
CA ALA A 116 -10.28 -4.76 13.19
C ALA A 116 -11.10 -4.01 14.24
N VAL A 117 -12.05 -4.73 14.83
CA VAL A 117 -12.95 -4.36 15.93
C VAL A 117 -12.40 -3.24 16.80
N GLU A 118 -13.21 -2.20 16.92
CA GLU A 118 -13.09 -1.11 17.86
C GLU A 118 -13.19 -1.62 19.31
N THR A 119 -12.12 -1.51 20.10
CA THR A 119 -12.17 -1.32 21.55
C THR A 119 -10.85 -0.70 22.02
N ASP A 120 -10.81 0.60 22.25
CA ASP A 120 -10.76 1.14 23.62
C ASP A 120 -10.63 2.68 23.60
N SER A 121 -11.68 3.33 24.04
CA SER A 121 -11.88 4.78 24.04
C SER A 121 -11.15 5.49 25.21
N ARG A 122 -9.97 5.02 25.63
CA ARG A 122 -9.32 5.50 26.87
C ARG A 122 -7.85 5.95 26.79
N GLN A 123 -7.27 6.09 25.61
CA GLN A 123 -5.89 6.60 25.50
C GLN A 123 -5.77 7.92 24.73
N ARG A 124 -6.74 8.82 24.90
CA ARG A 124 -6.59 10.23 24.54
C ARG A 124 -6.21 11.00 25.79
N LEU A 125 -4.92 11.14 26.08
CA LEU A 125 -4.33 12.27 26.84
C LEU A 125 -2.80 12.17 27.10
N ALA A 126 -2.10 11.07 26.79
CA ALA A 126 -0.71 10.88 27.28
C ALA A 126 0.44 11.14 26.28
N GLU A 127 0.21 11.53 25.02
CA GLU A 127 1.29 11.55 24.01
C GLU A 127 1.45 12.88 23.28
N ARG A 128 1.67 13.95 24.05
CA ARG A 128 2.21 15.22 23.55
C ARG A 128 3.71 15.24 23.87
N GLY A 129 4.53 14.52 23.11
CA GLY A 129 5.99 14.59 23.28
C GLY A 129 6.85 13.41 22.86
N LYS A 130 6.31 12.34 22.24
CA LYS A 130 7.14 11.25 21.72
C LYS A 130 7.46 11.45 20.23
N THR A 131 8.74 11.68 19.97
CA THR A 131 9.39 11.54 18.67
C THR A 131 8.95 10.22 18.04
N ARG A 132 8.41 10.28 16.83
CA ARG A 132 7.79 9.18 16.09
C ARG A 132 8.76 8.00 15.87
N GLU A 133 8.77 7.07 16.82
CA GLU A 133 9.34 5.74 16.68
C GLU A 133 8.24 4.79 16.17
N TRP A 134 8.30 4.47 14.89
CA TRP A 134 7.45 3.44 14.23
C TRP A 134 7.92 2.01 14.57
N ALA A 135 8.55 1.79 15.72
CA ALA A 135 9.02 0.46 16.09
C ALA A 135 7.92 -0.30 16.84
N ASN A 136 7.32 -1.26 16.14
CA ASN A 136 6.65 -2.45 16.68
C ASN A 136 5.56 -2.21 17.74
N ASP A 137 4.31 -2.16 17.29
CA ASP A 137 3.30 -3.12 17.76
C ASP A 137 2.12 -3.09 16.78
N LYS A 138 1.57 -4.26 16.44
CA LYS A 138 0.49 -4.45 15.44
C LYS A 138 0.92 -4.23 13.98
N SER A 139 1.57 -5.25 13.41
CA SER A 139 1.53 -5.45 11.96
C SER A 139 0.06 -5.49 11.52
N PRO A 140 -0.39 -4.58 10.64
CA PRO A 140 -1.79 -4.56 10.19
C PRO A 140 -2.16 -5.91 9.54
N PRO A 141 -3.36 -6.50 9.78
CA PRO A 141 -3.78 -7.77 9.19
C PRO A 141 -4.14 -7.68 7.68
N GLY A 142 -3.17 -7.24 6.89
CA GLY A 142 -3.14 -7.24 5.42
C GLY A 142 -1.68 -7.17 4.95
N SER A 143 -1.33 -7.76 3.80
CA SER A 143 0.06 -7.66 3.31
C SER A 143 0.38 -6.18 3.04
N ALA A 144 1.54 -5.69 3.48
CA ALA A 144 1.96 -4.30 3.23
C ALA A 144 1.98 -3.96 1.73
N PHE A 145 2.15 -4.98 0.88
CA PHE A 145 2.05 -4.84 -0.57
C PHE A 145 0.61 -4.61 -1.05
N GLN A 146 -0.39 -5.25 -0.44
CA GLN A 146 -1.81 -5.02 -0.76
C GLN A 146 -2.22 -3.57 -0.47
N GLN A 147 -1.65 -2.95 0.57
CA GLN A 147 -1.86 -1.52 0.83
C GLN A 147 -1.33 -0.64 -0.32
N LEU A 148 -0.21 -1.01 -0.95
CA LEU A 148 0.28 -0.31 -2.15
C LEU A 148 -0.69 -0.42 -3.30
N LEU A 149 -1.27 -1.59 -3.53
CA LEU A 149 -2.24 -1.80 -4.62
C LEU A 149 -3.50 -0.95 -4.44
N ILE A 150 -3.97 -0.83 -3.20
CA ILE A 150 -5.11 0.03 -2.86
C ILE A 150 -4.75 1.50 -3.10
N VAL A 151 -3.56 1.94 -2.68
CA VAL A 151 -3.09 3.31 -2.93
C VAL A 151 -2.92 3.56 -4.43
N GLN A 152 -2.41 2.61 -5.19
CA GLN A 152 -2.28 2.73 -6.65
C GLN A 152 -3.65 2.90 -7.34
N ALA A 153 -4.65 2.12 -6.93
CA ALA A 153 -5.97 2.16 -7.54
C ALA A 153 -6.79 3.39 -7.11
N LEU A 154 -6.68 3.79 -5.83
CA LEU A 154 -7.53 4.82 -5.26
C LEU A 154 -6.85 6.18 -5.12
N ARG A 155 -5.53 6.28 -4.92
CA ARG A 155 -4.79 7.54 -4.70
C ARG A 155 -3.37 7.52 -5.28
N PRO A 156 -3.22 7.66 -6.61
CA PRO A 156 -1.92 7.64 -7.26
C PRO A 156 -1.02 8.81 -6.81
N ASP A 157 -1.58 9.92 -6.31
CA ASP A 157 -0.85 11.05 -5.72
C ASP A 157 0.08 10.64 -4.57
N ARG A 158 -0.21 9.51 -3.91
CA ARG A 158 0.54 9.03 -2.74
C ARG A 158 1.35 7.79 -3.02
N LEU A 159 1.27 7.27 -4.24
CA LEU A 159 1.89 6.00 -4.60
C LEU A 159 3.40 6.02 -4.37
N TYR A 160 4.07 7.12 -4.71
CA TYR A 160 5.51 7.28 -4.48
C TYR A 160 5.87 7.15 -2.99
N MET A 161 5.17 7.87 -2.11
CA MET A 161 5.42 7.84 -0.67
C MET A 161 5.08 6.48 -0.07
N ALA A 162 4.01 5.84 -0.54
CA ALA A 162 3.64 4.51 -0.13
C ALA A 162 4.71 3.48 -0.53
N MET A 163 5.20 3.51 -1.78
CA MET A 163 6.29 2.66 -2.28
C MET A 163 7.57 2.83 -1.45
N MET A 164 7.91 4.08 -1.14
CA MET A 164 9.06 4.42 -0.30
C MET A 164 8.91 3.81 1.09
N ASN A 165 7.74 3.98 1.73
CA ASN A 165 7.47 3.42 3.06
C ASN A 165 7.50 1.90 3.06
N PHE A 166 6.87 1.26 2.08
CA PHE A 166 6.88 -0.21 1.93
C PHE A 166 8.31 -0.73 1.82
N ALA A 167 9.12 -0.11 0.97
CA ALA A 167 10.48 -0.52 0.79
C ALA A 167 11.31 -0.24 2.08
N CYS A 168 11.02 0.84 2.84
CA CYS A 168 11.75 1.20 4.07
C CYS A 168 11.52 0.13 5.14
N GLN A 169 10.26 -0.29 5.29
CA GLN A 169 9.84 -1.30 6.24
C GLN A 169 10.51 -2.65 5.95
N ASN A 170 10.64 -3.00 4.68
CA ASN A 170 11.21 -4.28 4.26
C ASN A 170 12.75 -4.30 4.24
N LEU A 171 13.42 -3.20 3.91
CA LEU A 171 14.89 -3.12 3.87
C LEU A 171 15.54 -2.55 5.14
N GLY A 172 14.73 -2.05 6.09
CA GLY A 172 15.16 -1.71 7.44
C GLY A 172 15.89 -0.37 7.61
N LYS A 173 15.76 0.58 6.67
CA LYS A 173 16.29 1.94 6.77
C LYS A 173 15.30 2.98 6.29
N ARG A 174 15.43 4.21 6.81
CA ARG A 174 14.88 5.41 6.16
C ARG A 174 15.68 5.60 4.87
N TYR A 175 15.06 5.46 3.71
CA TYR A 175 15.69 5.86 2.46
C TYR A 175 15.99 7.35 2.53
N GLU A 176 17.26 7.69 2.57
CA GLU A 176 17.70 9.05 2.32
C GLU A 176 17.54 9.30 0.81
N CYS A 177 16.50 10.07 0.46
CA CYS A 177 16.34 10.65 -0.87
C CYS A 177 17.33 11.80 -1.06
#